data_AF-Q1YYI2-F1
#
_entry.id   AF-Q1YYI2-F1
#
_cell.length_a   1.000
_cell.length_b   1.000
_cell.length_c   1.000
_cell.angle_alpha   90.00
_cell.angle_beta   90.00
_cell.angle_gamma   90.00
#
_symmetry.space_group_name_H-M   'P 1'
#
loop_
_entity.id
_entity.type
_entity.pdbx_description
1 polymer ?
#
loop_
_entity_poly.entity_id
_entity_poly.type
_entity_poly.pdbx_seq_one_letter_code
_entity_poly.pdbx_strand_id
1 'polypeptide(L)'
;MEVPSNELSTTYLKINPFGYVPTISIDGILISESMAIIECLEELYPKRALFGQTWAERAAIREVCEYVNSSIHAPQNRTVLKAFRPELTENEKREFRGSWIVQCLTKLSPKLWNTSNFAIG
;
A
#
# COMPACT_ATOMS: atom_id res chain seq x y z
N MET A 1 -13.20 12.24 3.82
CA MET A 1 -13.50 12.29 5.27
C MET A 1 -12.46 11.44 5.96
N GLU A 2 -11.80 11.96 7.00
CA GLU A 2 -10.86 11.18 7.81
C GLU A 2 -11.68 10.20 8.68
N VAL A 3 -11.25 8.93 8.77
CA VAL A 3 -11.93 7.89 9.55
C VAL A 3 -11.12 7.64 10.83
N PRO A 4 -11.66 7.98 12.02
CA PRO A 4 -10.99 7.71 13.28
C PRO A 4 -10.73 6.22 13.50
N SER A 5 -9.63 5.87 14.19
CA SER A 5 -9.24 4.47 14.40
C SER A 5 -10.28 3.63 15.15
N ASN A 6 -11.07 4.23 16.04
CA ASN A 6 -12.16 3.56 16.76
C ASN A 6 -13.39 3.29 15.88
N GLU A 7 -13.54 4.00 14.77
CA GLU A 7 -14.64 3.81 13.82
C GLU A 7 -14.38 2.66 12.83
N LEU A 8 -13.10 2.33 12.60
CA LEU A 8 -12.68 1.22 11.72
C LEU A 8 -13.30 -0.13 12.10
N SER A 9 -13.55 -0.36 13.39
CA SER A 9 -14.18 -1.59 13.90
C SER A 9 -15.67 -1.41 14.25
N THR A 10 -16.29 -0.28 13.89
CA THR A 10 -17.69 0.02 14.23
C THR A 10 -18.47 0.54 13.02
N THR A 11 -18.65 1.86 12.91
CA THR A 11 -19.46 2.51 11.88
C THR A 11 -18.90 2.33 10.49
N TYR A 12 -17.57 2.32 10.35
CA TYR A 12 -16.90 2.22 9.05
C TYR A 12 -17.06 0.86 8.37
N LEU A 13 -17.39 -0.20 9.12
CA LEU A 13 -17.64 -1.53 8.57
C LEU A 13 -18.84 -1.56 7.60
N LYS A 14 -19.74 -0.57 7.67
CA LYS A 14 -20.84 -0.38 6.71
C LYS A 14 -20.35 0.09 5.34
N ILE A 15 -19.16 0.69 5.27
CA ILE A 15 -18.53 1.22 4.05
C ILE A 15 -17.49 0.22 3.53
N ASN A 16 -16.56 -0.20 4.39
CA ASN A 16 -15.58 -1.22 4.07
C ASN A 16 -15.63 -2.33 5.12
N PRO A 17 -16.15 -3.53 4.78
CA PRO A 17 -16.26 -4.64 5.73
C PRO A 17 -14.90 -5.15 6.22
N PHE A 18 -13.79 -4.81 5.54
CA PHE A 18 -12.46 -5.18 5.99
C PHE A 18 -11.93 -4.33 7.16
N GLY A 19 -12.55 -3.18 7.45
CA GLY A 19 -12.20 -2.36 8.60
C GLY A 19 -10.85 -1.66 8.50
N TYR A 20 -10.41 -1.32 7.28
CA TYR A 20 -9.24 -0.46 7.06
C TYR A 20 -9.50 0.57 5.95
N VAL A 21 -8.73 1.65 5.99
CA VAL A 21 -8.67 2.64 4.91
C VAL A 21 -7.57 2.26 3.90
N PRO A 22 -7.65 2.70 2.63
CA PRO A 22 -8.67 3.56 2.03
C PRO A 22 -9.89 2.83 1.47
N THR A 23 -10.95 3.59 1.17
CA THR A 23 -12.06 3.18 0.30
C THR A 23 -12.52 4.42 -0.48
N ILE A 24 -12.77 4.24 -1.77
CA ILE A 24 -13.30 5.28 -2.67
C ILE A 24 -14.69 4.87 -3.16
N SER A 25 -15.54 5.87 -3.42
CA SER A 25 -16.83 5.69 -4.08
C SER A 25 -16.75 6.30 -5.48
N ILE A 26 -16.98 5.51 -6.52
CA ILE A 26 -17.06 5.97 -7.91
C ILE A 26 -18.40 5.50 -8.47
N ASP A 27 -19.26 6.44 -8.86
CA ASP A 27 -20.62 6.16 -9.37
C ASP A 27 -21.44 5.22 -8.46
N GLY A 28 -21.26 5.37 -7.15
CA GLY A 28 -21.94 4.55 -6.13
C GLY A 28 -21.31 3.19 -5.86
N ILE A 29 -20.26 2.81 -6.59
CA ILE A 29 -19.49 1.59 -6.36
C ILE A 29 -18.39 1.89 -5.34
N LEU A 30 -18.36 1.11 -4.26
CA LEU A 30 -17.33 1.18 -3.23
C LEU A 30 -16.16 0.26 -3.60
N ILE A 31 -14.95 0.82 -3.65
CA ILE A 31 -13.72 0.09 -3.95
C ILE A 31 -12.75 0.30 -2.80
N SER A 32 -12.30 -0.80 -2.20
CA SER A 32 -11.24 -0.86 -1.19
C SER A 32 -9.99 -1.48 -1.83
N GLU A 33 -8.87 -1.55 -1.08
CA GLU A 33 -7.52 -1.89 -1.59
C GLU A 33 -6.89 -0.79 -2.43
N SER A 34 -5.73 -0.30 -2.01
CA SER A 34 -5.06 0.83 -2.67
C SER A 34 -4.72 0.55 -4.13
N MET A 35 -4.23 -0.65 -4.44
CA MET A 35 -3.88 -1.02 -5.83
C MET A 35 -5.12 -1.21 -6.70
N ALA A 36 -6.21 -1.78 -6.18
CA ALA A 36 -7.47 -1.87 -6.93
C ALA A 36 -8.05 -0.47 -7.24
N ILE A 37 -7.96 0.46 -6.28
CA ILE A 37 -8.34 1.87 -6.48
C ILE A 37 -7.49 2.52 -7.57
N ILE A 38 -6.16 2.35 -7.52
CA ILE A 38 -5.25 2.95 -8.51
C ILE A 38 -5.51 2.39 -9.91
N GLU A 39 -5.71 1.07 -10.04
CA GLU A 39 -6.04 0.42 -11.32
C GLU A 39 -7.36 0.93 -11.90
N CYS A 40 -8.40 1.08 -11.05
CA CYS A 40 -9.66 1.66 -11.48
C CYS A 40 -9.50 3.10 -11.98
N LEU A 41 -8.68 3.92 -11.29
CA LEU A 41 -8.40 5.29 -11.73
C LEU A 41 -7.61 5.34 -13.04
N GLU A 42 -6.68 4.41 -13.26
CA GLU A 42 -5.96 4.28 -14.53
C GLU A 42 -6.94 4.05 -15.70
N GLU A 43 -7.90 3.15 -15.52
CA GLU A 43 -8.90 2.82 -16.53
C GLU A 43 -9.88 3.97 -16.80
N LEU A 44 -10.31 4.67 -15.75
CA LEU A 44 -11.27 5.77 -15.86
C LEU A 44 -10.66 7.06 -16.40
N TYR A 45 -9.35 7.28 -16.19
CA TYR A 45 -8.67 8.52 -16.56
C TYR A 45 -7.40 8.29 -17.41
N PRO A 46 -7.50 7.64 -18.59
CA PRO A 46 -6.34 7.19 -19.37
C PRO A 46 -5.46 8.33 -19.91
N LYS A 47 -5.96 9.57 -19.94
CA LYS A 47 -5.18 10.76 -20.34
C LYS A 47 -4.16 11.21 -19.28
N ARG A 48 -4.23 10.65 -18.06
CA ARG A 48 -3.33 10.93 -16.93
C ARG A 48 -2.80 9.62 -16.36
N ALA A 49 -2.12 8.86 -17.21
CA ALA A 49 -1.61 7.54 -16.88
C ALA A 49 -0.68 7.59 -15.66
N LEU A 50 -1.02 6.81 -14.64
CA LEU A 50 -0.21 6.50 -13.46
C LEU A 50 0.75 5.36 -13.77
N PHE A 51 0.32 4.43 -14.62
CA PHE A 51 1.15 3.34 -15.10
C PHE A 51 1.64 3.70 -16.51
N GLY A 52 2.95 3.62 -16.75
CA GLY A 52 3.59 4.08 -17.99
C GLY A 52 2.95 3.57 -19.30
N GLN A 53 3.43 4.08 -20.43
CA GLN A 53 2.77 3.88 -21.72
C GLN A 53 2.98 2.46 -22.28
N THR A 54 4.12 1.84 -21.96
CA THR A 54 4.49 0.52 -22.46
C THR A 54 4.10 -0.59 -21.49
N TRP A 55 3.90 -1.81 -21.99
CA TRP A 55 3.64 -2.97 -21.13
C TRP A 55 4.80 -3.24 -20.16
N ALA A 56 6.03 -2.92 -20.56
CA ALA A 56 7.21 -3.11 -19.73
C ALA A 56 7.25 -2.13 -18.56
N GLU A 57 6.97 -0.84 -18.79
CA GLU A 57 6.84 0.15 -17.70
C GLU A 57 5.70 -0.21 -16.76
N ARG A 58 4.54 -0.60 -17.30
CA ARG A 58 3.38 -1.06 -16.53
C ARG A 58 3.71 -2.23 -15.61
N ALA A 59 4.49 -3.19 -16.10
CA ALA A 59 4.93 -4.34 -15.31
C ALA A 59 5.94 -3.94 -14.23
N ALA A 60 6.93 -3.10 -14.57
CA ALA A 60 7.94 -2.65 -13.64
C ALA A 60 7.36 -1.79 -12.50
N ILE A 61 6.42 -0.90 -12.80
CA ILE A 61 5.74 -0.08 -11.78
C ILE A 61 4.93 -0.99 -10.84
N ARG A 62 4.16 -1.94 -11.38
CA ARG A 62 3.42 -2.90 -10.56
C ARG A 62 4.34 -3.78 -9.71
N GLU A 63 5.48 -4.22 -10.24
CA GLU A 63 6.47 -4.99 -9.48
C GLU A 63 6.93 -4.20 -8.24
N VAL A 64 7.28 -2.93 -8.41
CA VAL A 64 7.70 -2.06 -7.30
C VAL A 64 6.55 -1.82 -6.31
N CYS A 65 5.36 -1.45 -6.80
CA CYS A 65 4.19 -1.19 -5.97
C CYS A 65 3.79 -2.41 -5.14
N GLU A 66 3.73 -3.60 -5.77
CA GLU A 66 3.36 -4.83 -5.07
C GLU A 66 4.44 -5.30 -4.11
N TYR A 67 5.72 -5.06 -4.38
CA TYR A 67 6.77 -5.34 -3.41
C TYR A 67 6.62 -4.47 -2.15
N VAL A 68 6.33 -3.18 -2.33
CA VAL A 68 6.04 -2.28 -1.20
C VAL A 68 4.78 -2.73 -0.46
N ASN A 69 3.71 -3.06 -1.17
CA ASN A 69 2.43 -3.48 -0.59
C ASN A 69 2.56 -4.79 0.22
N SER A 70 3.05 -5.84 -0.42
CA SER A 70 3.08 -7.21 0.12
C SER A 70 4.26 -7.47 1.05
N SER A 71 5.45 -7.00 0.70
CA SER A 71 6.69 -7.38 1.40
C SER A 71 7.12 -6.34 2.43
N ILE A 72 6.80 -5.06 2.22
CA ILE A 72 7.15 -4.00 3.18
C ILE A 72 5.97 -3.70 4.09
N HIS A 73 4.86 -3.22 3.54
CA HIS A 73 3.75 -2.65 4.29
C HIS A 73 2.99 -3.68 5.13
N ALA A 74 2.65 -4.85 4.56
CA ALA A 74 1.87 -5.85 5.28
C ALA A 74 2.58 -6.41 6.54
N PRO A 75 3.86 -6.83 6.51
CA PRO A 75 4.52 -7.39 7.70
C PRO A 75 4.80 -6.35 8.80
N GLN A 76 5.06 -5.09 8.44
CA GLN A 76 5.32 -4.02 9.41
C GLN A 76 4.02 -3.44 10.02
N ASN A 77 2.86 -3.72 9.42
CA ASN A 77 1.58 -3.16 9.84
C ASN A 77 1.34 -3.37 11.34
N ARG A 78 0.81 -2.32 12.00
CA ARG A 78 0.60 -2.32 13.44
C ARG A 78 -0.29 -3.48 13.91
N THR A 79 -1.36 -3.77 13.20
CA THR A 79 -2.31 -4.85 13.56
C THR A 79 -1.64 -6.21 13.41
N VAL A 80 -0.86 -6.40 12.34
CA VAL A 80 -0.11 -7.64 12.08
C VAL A 80 0.92 -7.89 13.20
N LEU A 81 1.74 -6.89 13.53
CA LEU A 81 2.73 -7.04 14.61
C LEU A 81 2.10 -7.24 15.98
N LYS A 82 0.95 -6.62 16.27
CA LYS A 82 0.22 -6.86 17.51
C LYS A 82 -0.31 -8.30 17.59
N ALA A 83 -0.80 -8.85 16.48
CA ALA A 83 -1.36 -10.19 16.43
C ALA A 83 -0.28 -11.28 16.51
N PHE A 84 0.82 -11.14 15.76
CA PHE A 84 1.84 -12.18 15.65
C PHE A 84 3.01 -12.02 16.62
N ARG A 85 3.23 -10.82 17.16
CA ARG A 85 4.30 -10.53 18.14
C ARG A 85 3.77 -9.74 19.35
N PRO A 86 2.76 -10.28 20.07
CA PRO A 86 2.16 -9.60 21.21
C PRO A 86 3.15 -9.38 22.37
N GLU A 87 4.21 -10.18 22.45
CA GLU A 87 5.24 -10.12 23.48
C GLU A 87 6.15 -8.89 23.39
N LEU A 88 6.28 -8.30 22.20
CA LEU A 88 7.15 -7.15 21.98
C LEU A 88 6.51 -5.86 22.51
N THR A 89 7.31 -5.05 23.20
CA THR A 89 6.95 -3.67 23.54
C THR A 89 6.78 -2.82 22.28
N GLU A 90 6.16 -1.64 22.41
CA GLU A 90 5.99 -0.74 21.26
C GLU A 90 7.35 -0.23 20.72
N ASN A 91 8.37 -0.10 21.58
CA ASN A 91 9.73 0.26 21.19
C ASN A 91 10.40 -0.86 20.38
N GLU A 92 10.35 -2.11 20.85
CA GLU A 92 10.89 -3.26 20.11
C GLU A 92 10.16 -3.46 18.77
N LYS A 93 8.83 -3.27 18.74
CA LYS A 93 8.08 -3.29 17.47
C LYS A 93 8.54 -2.19 16.53
N ARG A 94 8.81 -0.98 17.02
CA ARG A 94 9.32 0.13 16.21
C ARG A 94 10.70 -0.19 15.63
N GLU A 95 11.60 -0.75 16.43
CA GLU A 95 12.92 -1.19 15.97
C GLU A 95 12.81 -2.29 14.92
N PHE A 96 11.98 -3.30 15.18
CA PHE A 96 11.70 -4.39 14.23
C PHE A 96 11.19 -3.86 12.89
N ARG A 97 10.23 -2.92 12.90
CA ARG A 97 9.74 -2.25 11.67
C ARG A 97 10.87 -1.56 10.93
N GLY A 98 11.70 -0.79 11.63
CA GLY A 98 12.83 -0.08 11.03
C GLY A 98 13.80 -1.04 10.34
N SER A 99 14.23 -2.10 11.03
CA SER A 99 15.12 -3.11 10.45
C SER A 99 14.49 -3.84 9.27
N TRP A 100 13.20 -4.20 9.36
CA TRP A 100 12.49 -4.87 8.26
C TRP A 100 12.38 -4.00 7.01
N ILE A 101 11.99 -2.73 7.20
CA ILE A 101 11.88 -1.75 6.11
C ILE A 101 13.24 -1.57 5.43
N VAL A 102 14.32 -1.37 6.19
CA VAL A 102 15.68 -1.21 5.63
C VAL A 102 16.09 -2.44 4.83
N GLN A 103 15.90 -3.65 5.36
CA GLN A 103 16.24 -4.88 4.63
C GLN A 103 15.47 -5.00 3.32
N CYS A 104 14.17 -4.67 3.32
CA CYS A 104 13.36 -4.75 2.13
C CYS A 104 13.70 -3.67 1.10
N LEU A 105 13.98 -2.43 1.55
CA LEU A 105 14.40 -1.34 0.67
C LEU A 105 15.75 -1.64 0.02
N THR A 106 16.69 -2.26 0.73
CA THR A 106 17.97 -2.71 0.15
C THR A 106 17.75 -3.70 -0.99
N LYS A 107 16.78 -4.63 -0.86
CA LYS A 107 16.43 -5.58 -1.92
C LYS A 107 15.66 -4.93 -3.08
N LEU A 108 14.86 -3.91 -2.80
CA LEU A 108 14.09 -3.17 -3.82
C LEU A 108 14.98 -2.22 -4.64
N SER A 109 16.00 -1.63 -4.02
CA SER A 109 16.86 -0.59 -4.61
C SER A 109 17.38 -0.88 -6.03
N PRO A 110 17.82 -2.12 -6.38
CA PRO A 110 18.28 -2.43 -7.74
C PRO A 110 17.17 -2.38 -8.80
N LYS A 111 15.89 -2.40 -8.42
CA LYS A 111 14.74 -2.29 -9.31
C LYS A 111 14.30 -0.84 -9.53
N LEU A 112 14.80 0.09 -8.73
CA LEU A 112 14.46 1.51 -8.83
C LEU A 112 15.36 2.23 -9.85
N TRP A 113 14.79 3.19 -10.56
CA TRP A 113 15.50 4.02 -11.54
C TRP A 113 16.23 5.15 -10.82
N ASN A 114 17.32 4.80 -10.13
CA ASN A 114 18.13 5.70 -9.30
C ASN A 114 18.79 6.87 -10.07
N THR A 115 18.62 6.94 -11.39
CA THR A 115 19.11 8.01 -12.27
C THR A 115 18.01 8.94 -12.76
N SER A 116 16.76 8.75 -12.33
CA SER A 116 15.60 9.54 -12.72
C SER A 116 14.97 10.23 -11.52
N ASN A 117 13.99 11.11 -11.77
CA ASN A 117 13.18 11.71 -10.72
C ASN A 117 12.04 10.78 -10.25
N PHE A 118 11.88 9.60 -10.85
CA PHE A 118 10.80 8.66 -10.55
C PHE A 118 11.33 7.29 -10.10
N ALA A 119 10.45 6.46 -9.53
CA ALA A 119 10.81 5.10 -9.15
C ALA A 119 11.08 4.22 -10.39
N ILE A 120 10.35 4.47 -11.47
CA ILE A 120 10.46 3.87 -12.81
C ILE A 120 10.15 4.99 -13.81
N GLY A 121 10.93 5.14 -14.88
CA GLY A 121 10.78 6.22 -15.88
C GLY A 121 11.73 7.39 -15.67
#